data_AF-A0A935FBA9-F1
#
_entry.id   AF-A0A935FBA9-F1
#
_cell.length_a   1.000
_cell.length_b   1.000
_cell.length_c   1.000
_cell.angle_alpha   90.00
_cell.angle_beta   90.00
_cell.angle_gamma   90.00
#
_symmetry.space_group_name_H-M   'P 1'
#
loop_
_entity.id
_entity.type
_entity.pdbx_description
1 polymer ?
#
loop_
_entity_poly.entity_id
_entity_poly.type
_entity_poly.pdbx_seq_one_letter_code
_entity_poly.pdbx_strand_id
1 'polypeptide(L)'
;MPKKEVPVDHLQHYLPPGTGEQVMTYLHQYRVHLTITRGRKTILGDYRHRTHYDAHRISVNGNLNPFSFLITLLHELAHLLTFEAHTHRVQAHGTEWKKIYGELLYRFLQHKIFPADIEKELMQSLRNPAASSCAEDGLLRVLRKYDEPKEGHALLEDLPAGAIFSIADGRVFRKGEQLRKRFKCEEIKTKKWYLFSPVYEVREG
;
A
#
# COMPACT_ATOMS: atom_id res chain seq x y z
N MET A 1 -1.74 -28.49 -1.21
CA MET A 1 -0.60 -28.14 -0.35
C MET A 1 -1.15 -27.41 0.86
N PRO A 2 -0.89 -27.84 2.11
CA PRO A 2 -1.32 -27.08 3.26
C PRO A 2 -0.58 -25.74 3.27
N LYS A 3 -1.29 -24.65 3.50
CA LYS A 3 -0.71 -23.31 3.62
C LYS A 3 0.17 -23.31 4.87
N LYS A 4 1.48 -23.10 4.69
CA LYS A 4 2.41 -22.86 5.80
C LYS A 4 1.90 -21.66 6.59
N GLU A 5 1.38 -21.89 7.79
CA GLU A 5 1.27 -20.83 8.78
C GLU A 5 2.68 -20.31 9.04
N VAL A 6 2.87 -19.02 8.80
CA VAL A 6 4.17 -18.38 8.87
C VAL A 6 4.58 -18.31 10.36
N PRO A 7 5.69 -18.94 10.78
CA PRO A 7 6.14 -18.84 12.17
C PRO A 7 6.42 -17.39 12.56
N VAL A 8 6.15 -17.05 13.82
CA VAL A 8 6.21 -15.70 14.41
C VAL A 8 7.51 -14.94 14.08
N ASP A 9 8.64 -15.63 14.02
CA ASP A 9 9.96 -15.03 13.74
C ASP A 9 10.11 -14.50 12.31
N HIS A 10 9.31 -15.01 11.37
CA HIS A 10 9.43 -14.62 9.97
C HIS A 10 8.78 -13.26 9.68
N LEU A 11 7.74 -12.87 10.42
CA LEU A 11 7.03 -11.61 10.20
C LEU A 11 7.92 -10.38 10.47
N GLN A 12 8.85 -10.47 11.44
CA GLN A 12 9.74 -9.36 11.79
C GLN A 12 10.61 -8.89 10.61
N HIS A 13 10.90 -9.78 9.65
CA HIS A 13 11.68 -9.45 8.46
C HIS A 13 10.96 -8.48 7.50
N TYR A 14 9.64 -8.37 7.63
CA TYR A 14 8.79 -7.53 6.77
C TYR A 14 8.36 -6.23 7.47
N LEU A 15 8.75 -6.04 8.71
CA LEU A 15 8.27 -4.95 9.55
C LEU A 15 9.41 -4.01 9.94
N PRO A 16 9.12 -2.72 10.17
CA PRO A 16 10.10 -1.82 10.79
C PRO A 16 10.51 -2.36 12.17
N PRO A 17 11.78 -2.20 12.57
CA PRO A 17 12.25 -2.62 13.88
C PRO A 17 11.36 -2.09 15.02
N GLY A 18 11.07 -2.94 16.01
CA GLY A 18 10.28 -2.55 17.19
C GLY A 18 8.75 -2.60 17.02
N THR A 19 8.23 -2.99 15.85
CA THR A 19 6.77 -3.03 15.60
C THR A 19 6.15 -4.42 15.69
N GLY A 20 6.98 -5.47 15.68
CA GLY A 20 6.55 -6.86 15.61
C GLY A 20 5.57 -7.26 16.72
N GLU A 21 5.90 -6.96 17.98
CA GLU A 21 5.08 -7.36 19.14
C GLU A 21 3.68 -6.72 19.10
N GLN A 22 3.60 -5.43 18.76
CA GLN A 22 2.32 -4.72 18.66
C GLN A 22 1.45 -5.32 17.55
N VAL A 23 2.02 -5.60 16.38
CA VAL A 23 1.32 -6.27 15.28
C VAL A 23 0.86 -7.67 15.69
N MET A 24 1.73 -8.45 16.31
CA MET A 24 1.42 -9.81 16.75
C MET A 24 0.28 -9.84 17.77
N THR A 25 0.21 -8.84 18.66
CA THR A 25 -0.90 -8.69 19.61
C THR A 25 -2.24 -8.63 18.89
N TYR A 26 -2.36 -7.83 17.83
CA TYR A 26 -3.58 -7.78 17.01
C TYR A 26 -3.87 -9.11 16.31
N LEU A 27 -2.86 -9.73 15.69
CA LEU A 27 -3.03 -10.98 14.96
C LEU A 27 -3.51 -12.11 15.90
N HIS A 28 -2.97 -12.20 17.12
CA HIS A 28 -3.38 -13.18 18.12
C HIS A 28 -4.76 -12.89 18.70
N GLN A 29 -5.01 -11.64 19.11
CA GLN A 29 -6.29 -11.23 19.71
C GLN A 29 -7.47 -11.56 18.79
N TYR A 30 -7.33 -11.31 17.48
CA TYR A 30 -8.38 -11.53 16.50
C TYR A 30 -8.25 -12.85 15.73
N ARG A 31 -7.31 -13.73 16.13
CA ARG A 31 -7.05 -15.03 15.50
C ARG A 31 -6.92 -14.94 13.98
N VAL A 32 -6.13 -13.98 13.52
CA VAL A 32 -5.94 -13.69 12.10
C VAL A 32 -4.97 -14.69 11.48
N HIS A 33 -5.37 -15.30 10.38
CA HIS A 33 -4.47 -16.02 9.50
C HIS A 33 -3.82 -15.05 8.50
N LEU A 34 -2.60 -14.62 8.78
CA LEU A 34 -1.81 -13.74 7.91
C LEU A 34 -1.07 -14.57 6.84
N THR A 35 -1.25 -14.20 5.57
CA THR A 35 -0.53 -14.77 4.43
C THR A 35 0.36 -13.72 3.77
N ILE A 36 1.67 -13.96 3.74
CA ILE A 36 2.59 -13.13 2.96
C ILE A 36 2.64 -13.66 1.53
N THR A 37 2.14 -12.89 0.57
CA THR A 37 2.04 -13.30 -0.83
C THR A 37 3.25 -12.84 -1.64
N ARG A 38 3.48 -13.50 -2.77
CA ARG A 38 4.33 -12.92 -3.83
C ARG A 38 3.70 -11.61 -4.32
N GLY A 39 4.53 -10.71 -4.86
CA GLY A 39 4.09 -9.39 -5.31
C GLY A 39 3.01 -9.43 -6.40
N ARG A 40 1.78 -9.13 -6.02
CA ARG A 40 0.64 -8.94 -6.94
C ARG A 40 0.65 -7.50 -7.46
N LYS A 41 0.40 -7.31 -8.76
CA LYS A 41 0.42 -5.98 -9.40
C LYS A 41 -0.80 -5.11 -9.06
N THR A 42 -1.96 -5.72 -8.84
CA THR A 42 -3.24 -5.00 -8.74
C THR A 42 -3.65 -4.67 -7.31
N ILE A 43 -3.15 -5.40 -6.32
CA ILE A 43 -3.56 -5.32 -4.92
C ILE A 43 -2.35 -5.55 -4.03
N LEU A 44 -2.13 -4.68 -3.04
CA LEU A 44 -1.03 -4.79 -2.07
C LEU A 44 -1.41 -5.62 -0.84
N GLY A 45 -2.65 -5.49 -0.38
CA GLY A 45 -3.22 -6.22 0.75
C GLY A 45 -4.69 -6.58 0.51
N ASP A 46 -5.18 -7.62 1.19
CA ASP A 46 -6.59 -8.02 1.13
C ASP A 46 -7.00 -8.63 2.48
N TYR A 47 -8.07 -8.11 3.07
CA TYR A 47 -8.76 -8.67 4.22
C TYR A 47 -10.01 -9.44 3.83
N ARG A 48 -10.19 -10.61 4.44
CA ARG A 48 -11.43 -11.40 4.37
C ARG A 48 -11.91 -11.73 5.77
N HIS A 49 -13.14 -11.35 6.07
CA HIS A 49 -13.77 -11.62 7.35
C HIS A 49 -13.94 -13.12 7.61
N ARG A 50 -14.02 -13.47 8.89
CA ARG A 50 -14.35 -14.82 9.33
C ARG A 50 -15.70 -15.29 8.82
N THR A 51 -15.84 -16.58 8.64
CA THR A 51 -17.12 -17.26 8.36
C THR A 51 -17.37 -18.31 9.44
N HIS A 52 -18.40 -19.15 9.29
CA HIS A 52 -18.60 -20.29 10.19
C HIS A 52 -17.42 -21.28 10.16
N TYR A 53 -16.73 -21.40 9.02
CA TYR A 53 -15.68 -22.40 8.81
C TYR A 53 -14.26 -21.81 8.81
N ASP A 54 -14.15 -20.50 8.63
CA ASP A 54 -12.86 -19.83 8.46
C ASP A 54 -12.65 -18.72 9.47
N ALA A 55 -11.42 -18.62 9.98
CA ALA A 55 -10.98 -17.45 10.72
C ALA A 55 -10.83 -16.21 9.81
N HIS A 56 -10.58 -15.06 10.43
CA HIS A 56 -10.16 -13.86 9.72
C HIS A 56 -8.88 -14.12 8.93
N ARG A 57 -8.80 -13.57 7.72
CA ARG A 57 -7.61 -13.71 6.87
C ARG A 57 -7.16 -12.35 6.38
N ILE A 58 -5.86 -12.13 6.44
CA ILE A 58 -5.21 -10.98 5.83
C ILE A 58 -4.12 -11.50 4.90
N SER A 59 -4.00 -10.91 3.72
CA SER A 59 -2.85 -11.14 2.86
C SER A 59 -2.12 -9.83 2.56
N VAL A 60 -0.80 -9.85 2.51
CA VAL A 60 0.03 -8.67 2.17
C VAL A 60 1.17 -9.11 1.24
N ASN A 61 1.48 -8.31 0.24
CA ASN A 61 2.61 -8.54 -0.66
C ASN A 61 3.95 -8.46 0.12
N GLY A 62 4.74 -9.53 0.06
CA GLY A 62 6.03 -9.63 0.77
C GLY A 62 7.20 -8.92 0.08
N ASN A 63 7.02 -8.35 -1.10
CA ASN A 63 8.06 -7.60 -1.81
C ASN A 63 7.99 -6.08 -1.54
N LEU A 64 7.18 -5.66 -0.56
CA LEU A 64 7.10 -4.28 -0.11
C LEU A 64 8.27 -3.97 0.82
N ASN A 65 8.78 -2.72 0.78
CA ASN A 65 9.66 -2.25 1.85
C ASN A 65 8.94 -2.32 3.22
N PRO A 66 9.68 -2.39 4.34
CA PRO A 66 9.07 -2.61 5.66
C PRO A 66 7.98 -1.60 6.05
N PHE A 67 8.15 -0.33 5.67
CA PHE A 67 7.16 0.70 5.97
C PHE A 67 5.88 0.53 5.13
N SER A 68 6.03 0.28 3.83
CA SER A 68 4.90 -0.02 2.94
C SER A 68 4.14 -1.27 3.38
N PHE A 69 4.86 -2.31 3.84
CA PHE A 69 4.27 -3.53 4.37
C PHE A 69 3.44 -3.24 5.63
N LEU A 70 4.01 -2.53 6.61
CA LEU A 70 3.31 -2.18 7.84
C LEU A 70 2.06 -1.34 7.56
N ILE A 71 2.17 -0.28 6.76
CA ILE A 71 1.03 0.59 6.42
C ILE A 71 -0.08 -0.21 5.74
N THR A 72 0.26 -1.09 4.80
CA THR A 72 -0.69 -1.99 4.14
C THR A 72 -1.34 -2.94 5.15
N LEU A 73 -0.57 -3.54 6.07
CA LEU A 73 -1.10 -4.42 7.10
C LEU A 73 -2.05 -3.68 8.05
N LEU A 74 -1.72 -2.45 8.46
CA LEU A 74 -2.61 -1.63 9.29
C LEU A 74 -3.90 -1.27 8.57
N HIS A 75 -3.86 -1.05 7.26
CA HIS A 75 -5.07 -0.85 6.43
C HIS A 75 -6.00 -2.06 6.50
N GLU A 76 -5.46 -3.27 6.30
CA GLU A 76 -6.24 -4.50 6.36
C GLU A 76 -6.73 -4.82 7.79
N LEU A 77 -5.92 -4.54 8.81
CA LEU A 77 -6.34 -4.64 10.21
C LEU A 77 -7.47 -3.65 10.52
N ALA A 78 -7.46 -2.45 9.97
CA ALA A 78 -8.57 -1.51 10.16
C ALA A 78 -9.85 -2.04 9.52
N HIS A 79 -9.80 -2.73 8.38
CA HIS A 79 -10.98 -3.42 7.85
C HIS A 79 -11.49 -4.50 8.80
N LEU A 80 -10.60 -5.30 9.39
CA LEU A 80 -10.96 -6.28 10.40
C LEU A 80 -11.64 -5.63 11.61
N LEU A 81 -10.99 -4.64 12.22
CA LEU A 81 -11.50 -3.96 13.41
C LEU A 81 -12.85 -3.30 13.14
N THR A 82 -13.03 -2.72 11.94
CA THR A 82 -14.31 -2.17 11.49
C THR A 82 -15.38 -3.26 11.43
N PHE A 83 -15.05 -4.43 10.90
CA PHE A 83 -15.97 -5.56 10.85
C PHE A 83 -16.33 -6.09 12.25
N GLU A 84 -15.38 -6.16 13.18
CA GLU A 84 -15.68 -6.56 14.56
C GLU A 84 -16.62 -5.58 15.26
N ALA A 85 -16.44 -4.28 15.02
CA ALA A 85 -17.24 -3.23 15.66
C ALA A 85 -18.63 -3.05 15.00
N HIS A 86 -18.73 -3.20 13.68
CA HIS A 86 -19.90 -2.78 12.92
C HIS A 86 -20.46 -3.84 11.95
N THR A 87 -19.78 -4.97 11.77
CA THR A 87 -20.13 -6.04 10.81
C THR A 87 -20.23 -5.50 9.36
N HIS A 88 -21.20 -5.98 8.56
CA HIS A 88 -21.41 -5.56 7.17
C HIS A 88 -22.28 -4.31 7.01
N ARG A 89 -22.54 -3.56 8.09
CA ARG A 89 -23.52 -2.46 8.09
C ARG A 89 -22.95 -1.13 7.63
N VAL A 90 -21.63 -1.05 7.41
CA VAL A 90 -20.92 0.18 7.10
C VAL A 90 -20.22 0.08 5.76
N GLN A 91 -20.03 1.22 5.11
CA GLN A 91 -19.34 1.31 3.84
C GLN A 91 -17.85 1.01 4.00
N ALA A 92 -17.27 0.33 3.01
CA ALA A 92 -15.83 0.19 2.91
C ALA A 92 -15.20 1.59 2.88
N HIS A 93 -14.20 1.81 3.73
CA HIS A 93 -13.51 3.10 3.88
C HIS A 93 -14.44 4.28 4.23
N GLY A 94 -15.60 3.99 4.82
CA GLY A 94 -16.53 4.97 5.37
C GLY A 94 -16.01 5.63 6.65
N THR A 95 -16.85 6.44 7.28
CA THR A 95 -16.50 7.22 8.48
C THR A 95 -15.96 6.35 9.62
N GLU A 96 -16.58 5.19 9.84
CA GLU A 96 -16.21 4.23 10.87
C GLU A 96 -14.81 3.64 10.62
N TRP A 97 -14.57 3.21 9.38
CA TRP A 97 -13.26 2.70 8.98
C TRP A 97 -12.19 3.78 9.08
N LYS A 98 -12.46 5.01 8.62
CA LYS A 98 -11.50 6.12 8.69
C LYS A 98 -11.13 6.45 10.13
N LYS A 99 -12.10 6.43 11.04
CA LYS A 99 -11.87 6.63 12.48
C LYS A 99 -10.98 5.52 13.04
N ILE A 100 -11.32 4.26 12.80
CA ILE A 100 -10.57 3.10 13.30
C ILE A 100 -9.16 3.06 12.72
N TYR A 101 -9.00 3.28 11.41
CA TYR A 101 -7.71 3.35 10.75
C TYR A 101 -6.87 4.49 11.29
N GLY A 102 -7.46 5.67 11.48
CA GLY A 102 -6.77 6.83 12.04
C GLY A 102 -6.28 6.59 13.47
N GLU A 103 -7.11 6.02 14.34
CA GLU A 103 -6.73 5.65 15.71
C GLU A 103 -5.64 4.59 15.74
N LEU A 104 -5.74 3.56 14.89
CA LEU A 104 -4.74 2.51 14.76
C LEU A 104 -3.40 3.08 14.29
N LEU A 105 -3.40 3.83 13.19
CA LEU A 105 -2.19 4.45 12.63
C LEU A 105 -1.54 5.42 13.62
N TYR A 106 -2.33 6.21 14.33
CA TYR A 106 -1.82 7.15 15.34
C TYR A 106 -1.07 6.43 16.47
N ARG A 107 -1.55 5.28 16.96
CA ARG A 107 -0.83 4.50 17.98
C ARG A 107 0.56 4.10 17.49
N PHE A 108 0.67 3.64 16.24
CA PHE A 108 1.95 3.27 15.65
C PHE A 108 2.88 4.49 15.46
N LEU A 109 2.34 5.65 15.09
CA LEU A 109 3.12 6.90 14.97
C LEU A 109 3.70 7.37 16.32
N GLN A 110 2.97 7.19 17.42
CA GLN A 110 3.46 7.58 18.77
C GLN A 110 4.73 6.82 19.18
N HIS A 111 4.95 5.61 18.66
CA HIS A 111 6.15 4.82 18.94
C HIS A 111 7.38 5.28 18.16
N LYS A 112 7.30 6.35 17.34
CA LYS A 112 8.43 6.92 16.58
C LYS A 112 9.19 5.92 15.72
N ILE A 113 8.46 4.97 15.16
CA ILE A 113 8.95 3.90 14.28
C ILE A 113 9.16 4.35 12.83
N PHE A 114 8.46 5.41 12.42
CA PHE A 114 8.51 5.90 11.05
C PHE A 114 9.60 6.98 10.93
N PRO A 115 10.41 6.95 9.87
CA PRO A 115 11.25 8.07 9.49
C PRO A 115 10.45 9.36 9.35
N ALA A 116 11.12 10.50 9.59
CA ALA A 116 10.45 11.80 9.67
C ALA A 116 9.68 12.19 8.40
N ASP A 117 10.15 11.80 7.22
CA ASP A 117 9.44 12.09 5.97
C ASP A 117 8.19 11.22 5.79
N ILE A 118 8.22 9.94 6.20
CA ILE A 118 7.03 9.08 6.24
C ILE A 118 6.04 9.57 7.30
N GLU A 119 6.51 9.86 8.52
CA GLU A 119 5.67 10.36 9.62
C GLU A 119 4.92 11.63 9.20
N LYS A 120 5.61 12.56 8.51
CA LYS A 120 5.00 13.79 8.00
C LYS A 120 3.85 13.54 7.03
N GLU A 121 4.02 12.64 6.06
CA GLU A 121 2.96 12.30 5.09
C GLU A 121 1.80 11.56 5.79
N LEU A 122 2.10 10.61 6.67
CA LEU A 122 1.08 9.89 7.44
C LEU A 122 0.25 10.82 8.32
N MET A 123 0.87 11.79 9.00
CA MET A 123 0.17 12.79 9.81
C MET A 123 -0.74 13.71 8.98
N GLN A 124 -0.38 14.00 7.72
CA GLN A 124 -1.26 14.72 6.81
C GLN A 124 -2.45 13.86 6.41
N SER A 125 -2.21 12.59 6.07
CA SER A 125 -3.26 11.63 5.72
C SER A 125 -4.27 11.41 6.85
N LEU A 126 -3.86 11.48 8.12
CA LEU A 126 -4.76 11.36 9.29
C LEU A 126 -5.85 12.43 9.33
N ARG A 127 -5.64 13.60 8.74
CA ARG A 127 -6.66 14.67 8.68
C ARG A 127 -7.82 14.31 7.76
N ASN A 128 -7.58 13.47 6.75
CA ASN A 128 -8.61 12.89 5.90
C ASN A 128 -8.11 11.58 5.27
N PRO A 129 -8.20 10.46 5.99
CA PRO A 129 -7.63 9.20 5.53
C PRO A 129 -8.31 8.80 4.23
N ALA A 130 -7.54 8.76 3.16
CA ALA A 130 -8.06 8.36 1.87
C ALA A 130 -8.29 6.84 1.83
N ALA A 131 -9.26 6.43 1.02
CA ALA A 131 -9.77 5.06 1.01
C ALA A 131 -8.80 4.00 0.46
N SER A 132 -7.69 4.37 -0.17
CA SER A 132 -6.71 3.38 -0.62
C SER A 132 -5.39 3.57 0.13
N SER A 133 -4.74 2.44 0.44
CA SER A 133 -3.37 2.37 0.97
C SER A 133 -2.31 3.05 0.07
N CYS A 134 -2.73 3.49 -1.13
CA CYS A 134 -1.93 4.16 -2.16
C CYS A 134 -2.45 5.58 -2.53
N ALA A 135 -3.39 6.16 -1.77
CA ALA A 135 -4.20 7.27 -2.29
C ALA A 135 -3.53 8.65 -2.33
N GLU A 136 -2.33 8.80 -1.75
CA GLU A 136 -1.62 10.08 -1.79
C GLU A 136 -0.28 9.91 -2.51
N ASP A 137 -0.17 10.56 -3.67
CA ASP A 137 1.07 10.61 -4.46
C ASP A 137 2.26 11.06 -3.58
N GLY A 138 2.01 11.88 -2.54
CA GLY A 138 2.99 12.27 -1.52
C GLY A 138 3.57 11.09 -0.74
N LEU A 139 2.71 10.32 -0.07
CA LEU A 139 3.13 9.14 0.69
C LEU A 139 3.82 8.10 -0.19
N LEU A 140 3.28 7.82 -1.39
CA LEU A 140 3.90 6.87 -2.32
C LEU A 140 5.30 7.30 -2.76
N ARG A 141 5.48 8.59 -3.05
CA ARG A 141 6.79 9.14 -3.43
C ARG A 141 7.80 9.00 -2.30
N VAL A 142 7.38 9.24 -1.05
CA VAL A 142 8.25 9.08 0.11
C VAL A 142 8.58 7.61 0.35
N LEU A 143 7.58 6.72 0.33
CA LEU A 143 7.76 5.28 0.54
C LEU A 143 8.70 4.65 -0.51
N ARG A 144 8.69 5.14 -1.75
CA ARG A 144 9.59 4.67 -2.81
C ARG A 144 11.07 4.88 -2.47
N LYS A 145 11.43 5.89 -1.66
CA LYS A 145 12.83 6.10 -1.24
C LYS A 145 13.38 4.96 -0.39
N TYR A 146 12.49 4.11 0.15
CA TYR A 146 12.82 2.96 0.98
C TYR A 146 12.73 1.63 0.20
N ASP A 147 12.39 1.67 -1.08
CA ASP A 147 12.46 0.50 -1.95
C ASP A 147 13.91 0.24 -2.40
N GLU A 148 14.22 -1.02 -2.69
CA GLU A 148 15.48 -1.36 -3.34
C GLU A 148 15.56 -0.69 -4.72
N PRO A 149 16.68 -0.05 -5.09
CA PRO A 149 16.84 0.56 -6.40
C PRO A 149 16.62 -0.45 -7.52
N LYS A 150 15.69 -0.16 -8.42
CA LYS A 150 15.46 -0.94 -9.64
C LYS A 150 16.11 -0.23 -10.81
N GLU A 151 17.17 -0.81 -11.35
CA GLU A 151 17.86 -0.25 -12.50
C GLU A 151 16.90 -0.04 -13.68
N GLY A 152 17.02 1.13 -14.33
CA GLY A 152 16.17 1.54 -15.44
C GLY A 152 14.70 1.82 -15.10
N HIS A 153 14.32 1.91 -13.82
CA HIS A 153 12.96 2.30 -13.40
C HIS A 153 12.96 3.70 -12.77
N ALA A 154 11.99 4.53 -13.17
CA ALA A 154 11.80 5.90 -12.67
C ALA A 154 10.33 6.13 -12.29
N LEU A 155 9.99 7.24 -11.62
CA LEU A 155 8.60 7.72 -11.60
C LEU A 155 8.36 8.50 -12.89
N LEU A 156 7.14 8.44 -13.42
CA LEU A 156 6.80 9.21 -14.61
C LEU A 156 7.05 10.71 -14.44
N GLU A 157 6.82 11.26 -13.26
CA GLU A 157 7.07 12.68 -12.98
C GLU A 157 8.54 13.08 -13.11
N ASP A 158 9.48 12.15 -12.87
CA ASP A 158 10.92 12.39 -12.94
C ASP A 158 11.45 12.46 -14.39
N LEU A 159 10.71 11.90 -15.36
CA LEU A 159 11.12 11.92 -16.75
C LEU A 159 10.97 13.31 -17.39
N PRO A 160 11.84 13.71 -18.33
CA PRO A 160 11.65 14.97 -19.05
C PRO A 160 10.39 14.96 -19.94
N ALA A 161 9.85 16.13 -20.25
CA ALA A 161 8.73 16.24 -21.18
C ALA A 161 9.12 15.66 -22.56
N GLY A 162 8.22 14.90 -23.18
CA GLY A 162 8.50 14.21 -24.44
C GLY A 162 9.29 12.91 -24.33
N ALA A 163 9.75 12.53 -23.12
CA ALA A 163 10.44 11.26 -22.90
C ALA A 163 9.60 10.06 -23.35
N ILE A 164 10.28 9.04 -23.89
CA ILE A 164 9.69 7.76 -24.23
C ILE A 164 9.89 6.81 -23.06
N PHE A 165 8.84 6.10 -22.68
CA PHE A 165 8.89 5.14 -21.59
C PHE A 165 8.04 3.91 -21.89
N SER A 166 8.34 2.80 -21.23
CA SER A 166 7.54 1.58 -21.27
C SER A 166 6.94 1.26 -19.91
N ILE A 167 5.80 0.57 -19.92
CA ILE A 167 5.16 0.06 -18.71
C ILE A 167 5.29 -1.47 -18.65
N ALA A 168 4.89 -2.05 -17.53
CA ALA A 168 5.13 -3.47 -17.23
C ALA A 168 4.47 -4.50 -18.18
N ASP A 169 3.56 -4.08 -19.05
CA ASP A 169 2.94 -4.91 -20.10
C ASP A 169 3.65 -4.79 -21.47
N GLY A 170 4.72 -3.99 -21.56
CA GLY A 170 5.51 -3.76 -22.77
C GLY A 170 4.98 -2.63 -23.66
N ARG A 171 3.85 -2.00 -23.34
CA ARG A 171 3.37 -0.83 -24.10
C ARG A 171 4.29 0.37 -23.89
N VAL A 172 4.49 1.11 -24.98
CA VAL A 172 5.42 2.25 -25.05
C VAL A 172 4.63 3.54 -25.24
N PHE A 173 5.00 4.56 -24.47
CA PHE A 173 4.32 5.84 -24.40
C PHE A 173 5.31 7.00 -24.52
N ARG A 174 4.79 8.16 -24.93
CA ARG A 174 5.47 9.45 -24.84
C ARG A 174 4.83 10.29 -23.74
N LYS A 175 5.64 10.82 -22.83
CA LYS A 175 5.19 11.75 -21.78
C LYS A 175 4.75 13.07 -22.41
N GLY A 176 3.49 13.45 -22.21
CA GLY A 176 2.94 14.74 -22.62
C GLY A 176 2.78 15.69 -21.43
N GLU A 177 1.82 16.60 -21.56
CA GLU A 177 1.53 17.63 -20.55
C GLU A 177 1.02 17.04 -19.23
N GLN A 178 1.34 17.73 -18.14
CA GLN A 178 0.67 17.50 -16.87
C GLN A 178 -0.67 18.23 -16.89
N LEU A 179 -1.76 17.49 -16.66
CA LEU A 179 -3.07 18.08 -16.36
C LEU A 179 -3.13 18.42 -14.87
N ARG A 180 -4.30 18.34 -14.22
CA ARG A 180 -4.43 18.61 -12.78
C ARG A 180 -3.52 17.71 -11.93
N LYS A 181 -3.79 16.41 -11.89
CA LYS A 181 -3.07 15.42 -11.05
C LYS A 181 -2.46 14.27 -11.85
N ARG A 182 -2.51 14.33 -13.18
CA ARG A 182 -2.16 13.20 -14.06
C ARG A 182 -1.41 13.71 -15.28
N PHE A 183 -0.47 12.92 -15.78
CA PHE A 183 0.18 13.16 -17.06
C PHE A 183 -0.62 12.56 -18.19
N LYS A 184 -0.86 13.35 -19.24
CA LYS A 184 -1.47 12.87 -20.49
C LYS A 184 -0.37 12.33 -21.39
N CYS A 185 -0.37 11.03 -21.65
CA CYS A 185 0.68 10.35 -22.41
C CYS A 185 0.08 9.68 -23.66
N GLU A 186 0.81 9.73 -24.78
CA GLU A 186 0.40 9.10 -26.04
C GLU A 186 1.01 7.70 -26.13
N GLU A 187 0.21 6.67 -26.41
CA GLU A 187 0.74 5.36 -26.79
C GLU A 187 1.31 5.40 -28.21
N ILE A 188 2.59 5.07 -28.38
CA ILE A 188 3.30 5.21 -29.66
C ILE A 188 2.63 4.39 -30.77
N LYS A 189 2.22 3.16 -30.46
CA LYS A 189 1.66 2.20 -31.42
C LYS A 189 0.28 2.61 -31.93
N THR A 190 -0.58 3.12 -31.04
CA THR A 190 -2.01 3.33 -31.33
C THR A 190 -2.38 4.80 -31.49
N LYS A 191 -1.49 5.72 -31.10
CA LYS A 191 -1.74 7.17 -31.02
C LYS A 191 -2.89 7.56 -30.08
N LYS A 192 -3.31 6.63 -29.20
CA LYS A 192 -4.33 6.88 -28.19
C LYS A 192 -3.72 7.56 -26.96
N TRP A 193 -4.51 8.41 -26.33
CA TRP A 193 -4.13 9.15 -25.13
C TRP A 193 -4.57 8.42 -23.86
N TYR A 194 -3.68 8.40 -22.87
CA TYR A 194 -3.89 7.78 -21.56
C TYR A 194 -3.47 8.73 -20.44
N LEU A 195 -4.11 8.60 -19.27
CA LEU A 195 -3.78 9.37 -18.08
C LEU A 195 -3.00 8.51 -17.10
N PHE A 196 -1.81 8.97 -16.73
CA PHE A 196 -0.93 8.29 -15.79
C PHE A 196 -0.81 9.08 -14.49
N SER A 197 -0.68 8.37 -13.36
CA SER A 197 -0.28 8.99 -12.10
C SER A 197 1.15 9.55 -12.22
N PRO A 198 1.47 10.69 -11.60
CA PRO A 198 2.84 11.19 -11.51
C PRO A 198 3.78 10.15 -10.89
N VAL A 199 3.29 9.40 -9.91
CA VAL A 199 4.08 8.37 -9.21
C VAL A 199 3.97 6.98 -9.85
N TYR A 200 3.53 6.89 -11.10
CA TYR A 200 3.51 5.62 -11.82
C TYR A 200 4.95 5.18 -12.13
N GLU A 201 5.32 3.95 -11.74
CA GLU A 201 6.62 3.37 -12.05
C GLU A 201 6.69 2.99 -13.53
N VAL A 202 7.72 3.50 -14.23
CA VAL A 202 7.94 3.31 -15.66
C VAL A 202 9.39 2.90 -15.91
N ARG A 203 9.67 2.29 -17.07
CA ARG A 203 11.03 2.05 -17.54
C ARG A 203 11.39 3.05 -18.62
N GLU A 204 12.50 3.74 -18.44
CA GLU A 204 13.02 4.67 -19.45
C GLU A 204 13.43 3.88 -20.69
N GLY A 205 13.02 4.38 -21.86
CA GLY A 205 13.22 3.74 -23.16
C GLY A 205 14.49 4.20 -23.87
#